data_AF-A0A445N3B7-F1
#
_entry.id   AF-A0A445N3B7-F1
#
_cell.length_a   1.000
_cell.length_b   1.000
_cell.length_c   1.000
_cell.angle_alpha   90.00
_cell.angle_beta   90.00
_cell.angle_gamma   90.00
#
_symmetry.space_group_name_H-M   'P 1'
#
loop_
_entity.id
_entity.type
_entity.pdbx_description
1 polymer ?
#
loop_
_entity_poly.entity_id
_entity_poly.type
_entity_poly.pdbx_seq_one_letter_code
_entity_poly.pdbx_strand_id
1 'polypeptide(L)'
;MRKCFLLLATVMLFSVSSSVVAGEFKVYPGAKLDERASNDANEMAKQSKMTSKSKVYTTDDAFDQVVSFYKGIGKEYNMPGGPSKGPQCAFILFDEAKDLSTSKLWAKIQRPALGLYKEDLQEMKSRDITVIVLVEK
;
A
#
# COMPACT_ATOMS: atom_id res chain seq x y z
N MET A 1 -3.46 65.09 16.34
CA MET A 1 -2.24 64.87 17.15
C MET A 1 -2.24 63.44 17.66
N ARG A 2 -1.14 62.75 17.37
CA ARG A 2 -0.71 61.40 17.75
C ARG A 2 -1.33 60.81 19.02
N LYS A 3 -1.71 59.54 18.96
CA LYS A 3 -1.27 58.48 19.89
C LYS A 3 -1.62 57.09 19.34
N CYS A 4 -0.55 56.36 18.99
CA CYS A 4 -0.55 54.93 18.72
C CYS A 4 -1.09 54.16 19.93
N PHE A 5 -1.93 53.15 19.70
CA PHE A 5 -2.04 52.02 20.61
C PHE A 5 -2.20 50.74 19.78
N LEU A 6 -1.12 49.95 19.77
CA LEU A 6 -1.05 48.55 19.35
C LEU A 6 -2.07 47.72 20.14
N LEU A 7 -2.78 46.78 19.50
CA LEU A 7 -3.35 45.63 20.21
C LEU A 7 -3.60 44.44 19.25
N LEU A 8 -2.65 43.50 19.35
CA LEU A 8 -2.74 42.04 19.22
C LEU A 8 -3.58 41.45 18.06
N ALA A 9 -2.88 41.05 17.00
CA ALA A 9 -3.32 39.98 16.10
C ALA A 9 -2.98 38.62 16.74
N THR A 10 -3.95 37.98 17.37
CA THR A 10 -3.82 36.59 17.87
C THR A 10 -4.05 35.63 16.71
N VAL A 11 -3.01 35.34 15.93
CA VAL A 11 -3.03 34.24 14.95
C VAL A 11 -2.97 32.94 15.73
N MET A 12 -4.12 32.33 15.97
CA MET A 12 -4.24 30.99 16.55
C MET A 12 -3.74 29.99 15.49
N LEU A 13 -2.47 29.61 15.56
CA LEU A 13 -1.95 28.45 14.82
C LEU A 13 -2.65 27.21 15.37
N PHE A 14 -3.73 26.79 14.71
CA PHE A 14 -4.23 25.42 14.82
C PHE A 14 -3.23 24.51 14.11
N SER A 15 -2.19 24.09 14.84
CA SER A 15 -1.40 22.94 14.47
C SER A 15 -2.31 21.72 14.60
N VAL A 16 -3.05 21.42 13.53
CA VAL A 16 -3.76 20.14 13.40
C VAL A 16 -2.66 19.09 13.28
N SER A 17 -2.23 18.57 14.42
CA SER A 17 -1.42 17.37 14.49
C SER A 17 -2.28 16.24 13.95
N SER A 18 -2.15 15.95 12.65
CA SER A 18 -2.72 14.75 12.05
C SER A 18 -2.07 13.56 12.76
N SER A 19 -2.68 13.09 13.84
CA SER A 19 -2.45 11.75 14.36
C SER A 19 -2.87 10.83 13.22
N VAL A 20 -1.88 10.37 12.45
CA VAL A 20 -2.07 9.28 11.50
C VAL A 20 -2.54 8.12 12.37
N VAL A 21 -3.83 7.82 12.29
CA VAL A 21 -4.35 6.60 12.87
C VAL A 21 -3.93 5.53 11.88
N ALA A 22 -3.01 4.66 12.27
CA ALA A 22 -2.75 3.39 11.62
C ALA A 22 -4.09 2.73 11.27
N GLY A 23 -4.46 2.76 9.98
CA GLY A 23 -5.76 2.29 9.52
C GLY A 23 -5.75 0.78 9.36
N GLU A 24 -6.79 0.11 9.87
CA GLU A 24 -6.98 -1.32 9.62
C GLU A 24 -7.16 -1.60 8.11
N PHE A 25 -6.57 -2.69 7.63
CA PHE A 25 -6.77 -3.13 6.25
C PHE A 25 -8.26 -3.40 5.98
N LYS A 26 -8.75 -2.89 4.84
CA LYS A 26 -10.09 -3.17 4.31
C LYS A 26 -9.96 -3.71 2.90
N VAL A 27 -10.71 -4.77 2.60
CA VAL A 27 -10.77 -5.30 1.23
C VAL A 27 -11.36 -4.22 0.32
N TYR A 28 -10.65 -3.91 -0.76
CA TYR A 28 -11.11 -2.97 -1.77
C TYR A 28 -12.46 -3.42 -2.37
N PRO A 29 -13.47 -2.54 -2.52
CA PRO A 29 -14.77 -2.90 -3.08
C PRO A 29 -14.65 -3.56 -4.47
N GLY A 30 -15.26 -4.74 -4.64
CA GLY A 30 -15.19 -5.50 -5.89
C GLY A 30 -13.94 -6.37 -6.05
N ALA A 31 -12.92 -6.23 -5.20
CA ALA A 31 -11.78 -7.14 -5.19
C ALA A 31 -12.19 -8.52 -4.64
N LYS A 32 -11.65 -9.58 -5.24
CA LYS A 32 -11.90 -10.97 -4.85
C LYS A 32 -10.64 -11.60 -4.30
N LEU A 33 -10.76 -12.41 -3.25
CA LEU A 33 -9.66 -13.22 -2.76
C LEU A 33 -9.30 -14.26 -3.83
N ASP A 34 -8.03 -14.31 -4.21
CA ASP A 34 -7.48 -15.38 -5.03
C ASP A 34 -6.74 -16.36 -4.10
N GLU A 35 -7.43 -17.43 -3.72
CA GLU A 35 -6.90 -18.44 -2.79
C GLU A 35 -5.66 -19.14 -3.34
N ARG A 36 -5.63 -19.40 -4.65
CA ARG A 36 -4.48 -20.04 -5.31
C ARG A 36 -3.27 -19.14 -5.25
N ALA A 37 -3.39 -17.88 -5.69
CA ALA A 37 -2.28 -16.93 -5.64
C ALA A 37 -1.83 -16.66 -4.19
N SER A 38 -2.76 -16.66 -3.23
CA SER A 38 -2.43 -16.58 -1.80
C SER A 38 -1.60 -17.78 -1.34
N ASN A 39 -2.00 -19.00 -1.70
CA ASN A 39 -1.27 -20.21 -1.35
C ASN A 39 0.12 -20.21 -1.99
N ASP A 40 0.23 -19.91 -3.29
CA ASP A 40 1.50 -19.82 -4.02
C ASP A 40 2.45 -18.81 -3.36
N ALA A 41 1.96 -17.61 -3.03
CA ALA A 41 2.76 -16.59 -2.36
C ALA A 41 3.26 -17.04 -0.99
N ASN A 42 2.42 -17.72 -0.20
CA ASN A 42 2.77 -18.25 1.11
C ASN A 42 3.78 -19.41 1.02
N GLU A 43 3.66 -20.28 0.01
CA GLU A 43 4.64 -21.35 -0.24
C GLU A 43 6.01 -20.76 -0.60
N MET A 44 6.05 -19.77 -1.49
CA MET A 44 7.28 -19.09 -1.86
C MET A 44 7.94 -18.36 -0.68
N ALA A 45 7.14 -17.72 0.17
CA ALA A 45 7.62 -17.09 1.40
C ALA A 45 8.26 -18.14 2.34
N LYS A 46 7.61 -19.28 2.55
CA LYS A 46 8.15 -20.40 3.35
C LYS A 46 9.46 -20.95 2.78
N GLN A 47 9.52 -21.17 1.46
CA GLN A 47 10.75 -21.63 0.79
C GLN A 47 11.91 -20.64 0.96
N SER A 48 11.59 -19.34 0.99
CA SER A 48 12.54 -18.25 1.24
C SER A 48 12.81 -17.98 2.71
N LYS A 49 12.32 -18.85 3.63
CA LYS A 49 12.43 -18.70 5.09
C LYS A 49 11.86 -17.39 5.64
N MET A 50 10.90 -16.78 4.93
CA MET A 50 10.15 -15.62 5.42
C MET A 50 9.01 -16.10 6.32
N THR A 51 8.77 -15.39 7.43
CA THR A 51 7.69 -15.69 8.38
C THR A 51 6.37 -15.03 8.03
N SER A 52 6.35 -14.18 7.00
CA SER A 52 5.18 -13.42 6.58
C SER A 52 4.09 -14.31 5.96
N LYS A 53 2.84 -13.93 6.18
CA LYS A 53 1.67 -14.48 5.50
C LYS A 53 1.13 -13.48 4.49
N SER A 54 0.71 -13.98 3.33
CA SER A 54 0.17 -13.17 2.25
C SER A 54 -1.29 -13.56 1.94
N LYS A 55 -2.12 -12.56 1.69
CA LYS A 55 -3.44 -12.70 1.04
C LYS A 55 -3.43 -11.90 -0.26
N VAL A 56 -3.81 -12.54 -1.35
CA VAL A 56 -3.82 -11.93 -2.68
C VAL A 56 -5.26 -11.66 -3.09
N TYR A 57 -5.56 -10.41 -3.41
CA TYR A 57 -6.84 -10.01 -3.97
C TYR A 57 -6.65 -9.48 -5.39
N THR A 58 -7.64 -9.70 -6.24
CA THR A 58 -7.65 -9.24 -7.63
C THR A 58 -8.88 -8.42 -7.94
N THR A 59 -8.73 -7.40 -8.78
CA THR A 59 -9.83 -6.58 -9.31
C THR A 59 -9.50 -6.11 -10.73
N ASP A 60 -10.53 -5.90 -11.54
CA ASP A 60 -10.39 -5.35 -12.89
C ASP A 60 -10.23 -3.82 -12.88
N ASP A 61 -10.51 -3.17 -11.75
CA ASP A 61 -10.39 -1.72 -11.58
C ASP A 61 -8.98 -1.19 -11.81
N ALA A 62 -8.90 0.09 -12.20
CA ALA A 62 -7.64 0.74 -12.55
C ALA A 62 -6.70 0.89 -11.34
N PHE A 63 -5.39 0.88 -11.61
CA PHE A 63 -4.34 1.01 -10.59
C PHE A 63 -4.53 2.26 -9.71
N ASP A 64 -4.71 3.43 -10.32
CA ASP A 64 -4.82 4.70 -9.59
C ASP A 64 -6.05 4.76 -8.67
N GLN A 65 -7.14 4.08 -9.05
CA GLN A 65 -8.36 4.00 -8.25
C GLN A 65 -8.11 3.16 -6.98
N VAL A 66 -7.48 2.00 -7.12
CA VAL A 66 -7.15 1.11 -6.00
C VAL A 66 -6.12 1.77 -5.07
N VAL A 67 -5.10 2.43 -5.62
CA VAL A 67 -4.09 3.17 -4.84
C VAL A 67 -4.73 4.31 -4.06
N SER A 68 -5.59 5.11 -4.71
CA SER A 68 -6.28 6.23 -4.05
C SER A 68 -7.13 5.77 -2.87
N PHE A 69 -7.83 4.64 -3.01
CA PHE A 69 -8.59 4.05 -1.90
C PHE A 69 -7.68 3.74 -0.70
N TYR A 70 -6.57 3.02 -0.91
CA TYR A 70 -5.70 2.62 0.19
C TYR A 70 -4.89 3.78 0.77
N LYS A 71 -4.58 4.83 0.01
CA LYS A 71 -4.00 6.08 0.54
C LYS A 71 -4.94 6.85 1.47
N GLY A 72 -6.25 6.60 1.38
CA GLY A 72 -7.22 7.12 2.35
C GLY A 72 -7.21 6.39 3.70
N ILE A 73 -6.50 5.25 3.80
CA ILE A 73 -6.49 4.36 4.97
C ILE A 73 -5.09 4.22 5.56
N GLY A 74 -4.06 4.17 4.71
CA GLY A 74 -2.67 3.96 5.10
C GLY A 74 -1.72 4.95 4.43
N LYS A 75 -0.44 4.82 4.75
CA LYS A 75 0.62 5.69 4.25
C LYS A 75 1.31 5.05 3.05
N GLU A 76 1.39 5.77 1.93
CA GLU A 76 2.19 5.33 0.79
C GLU A 76 3.69 5.39 1.14
N TYR A 77 4.37 4.26 0.95
CA TYR A 77 5.81 4.13 1.09
C TYR A 77 6.48 4.20 -0.28
N ASN A 78 7.29 5.23 -0.48
CA ASN A 78 8.09 5.40 -1.68
C ASN A 78 9.37 4.57 -1.57
N MET A 79 9.50 3.52 -2.39
CA MET A 79 10.73 2.73 -2.40
C MET A 79 11.95 3.58 -2.81
N PRO A 80 13.09 3.48 -2.10
CA PRO A 80 14.34 4.08 -2.52
C PRO A 80 14.77 3.50 -3.89
N GLY A 81 15.19 4.36 -4.82
CA GLY A 81 15.65 3.93 -6.16
C GLY A 81 14.85 4.48 -7.33
N GLY A 82 13.77 5.23 -7.08
CA GLY A 82 12.97 5.88 -8.13
C GLY A 82 12.03 4.91 -8.87
N PRO A 83 11.21 5.42 -9.80
CA PRO A 83 10.28 4.59 -10.56
C PRO A 83 11.05 3.56 -11.39
N SER A 84 10.71 2.28 -11.24
CA SER A 84 11.26 1.22 -12.08
C SER A 84 10.64 1.29 -13.49
N LYS A 85 11.36 0.84 -14.52
CA LYS A 85 10.81 0.62 -15.88
C LYS A 85 9.80 -0.56 -15.94
N GLY A 86 9.20 -0.90 -14.80
CA GLY A 86 8.37 -2.08 -14.58
C GLY A 86 6.87 -1.74 -14.48
N PRO A 87 6.06 -2.69 -13.99
CA PRO A 87 4.62 -2.45 -13.80
C PRO A 87 4.41 -1.33 -12.79
N GLN A 88 3.27 -0.64 -12.91
CA GLN A 88 2.85 0.34 -11.91
C GLN A 88 2.75 -0.38 -10.56
N CYS A 89 3.48 0.12 -9.56
CA CYS A 89 3.54 -0.46 -8.23
C CYS A 89 3.39 0.63 -7.18
N ALA A 90 2.60 0.36 -6.15
CA ALA A 90 2.53 1.17 -4.95
C ALA A 90 2.62 0.27 -3.71
N PHE A 91 3.16 0.83 -2.63
CA PHE A 91 3.28 0.15 -1.35
C PHE A 91 2.57 0.98 -0.29
N ILE A 92 1.64 0.38 0.43
CA ILE A 92 0.86 1.06 1.47
C ILE A 92 1.16 0.40 2.81
N LEU A 93 1.58 1.20 3.79
CA LEU A 93 1.75 0.79 5.18
C LEU A 93 0.43 1.05 5.92
N PHE A 94 -0.07 0.05 6.63
CA PHE A 94 -1.28 0.14 7.45
C PHE A 94 -0.95 0.36 8.94
N ASP A 95 0.30 0.63 9.25
CA ASP A 95 0.83 0.91 10.57
C ASP A 95 1.78 2.13 10.56
N GLU A 96 2.26 2.51 11.74
CA GLU A 96 3.18 3.64 11.94
C GLU A 96 4.64 3.34 11.53
N ALA A 97 4.87 2.24 10.81
CA ALA A 97 6.21 1.86 10.39
C ALA A 97 6.80 2.86 9.39
N LYS A 98 8.13 2.90 9.34
CA LYS A 98 8.86 3.82 8.45
C LYS A 98 9.09 3.21 7.07
N ASP A 99 9.10 1.89 6.99
CA ASP A 99 9.42 1.12 5.80
C ASP A 99 8.75 -0.26 5.85
N LEU A 100 8.82 -0.97 4.72
CA LEU A 100 8.24 -2.31 4.58
C LEU A 100 8.88 -3.33 5.50
N SER A 101 10.14 -3.13 5.93
CA SER A 101 10.86 -4.11 6.74
C SER A 101 10.36 -4.11 8.19
N THR A 102 10.08 -2.92 8.72
CA THR A 102 9.59 -2.67 10.08
C THR A 102 8.07 -2.74 10.20
N SER A 103 7.34 -2.68 9.08
CA SER A 103 5.89 -2.82 9.04
C SER A 103 5.44 -4.26 9.30
N LYS A 104 4.44 -4.40 10.17
CA LYS A 104 3.74 -5.65 10.47
C LYS A 104 2.61 -5.92 9.49
N LEU A 105 2.05 -4.88 8.87
CA LEU A 105 0.95 -4.98 7.93
C LEU A 105 1.09 -3.94 6.81
N TRP A 106 1.28 -4.43 5.58
CA TRP A 106 1.40 -3.58 4.39
C TRP A 106 0.83 -4.27 3.17
N ALA A 107 0.48 -3.51 2.13
CA ALA A 107 0.06 -4.05 0.85
C ALA A 107 0.94 -3.56 -0.29
N LYS A 108 1.21 -4.46 -1.24
CA LYS A 108 1.65 -4.12 -2.59
C LYS A 108 0.45 -4.06 -3.50
N ILE A 109 0.30 -2.96 -4.25
CA ILE A 109 -0.67 -2.83 -5.32
C ILE A 109 0.10 -2.81 -6.63
N GLN A 110 -0.33 -3.58 -7.62
CA GLN A 110 0.37 -3.65 -8.91
C GLN A 110 -0.60 -3.82 -10.08
N ARG A 111 -0.33 -3.11 -11.19
CA ARG A 111 -0.92 -3.38 -12.51
C ARG A 111 0.12 -3.20 -13.63
N PRO A 112 0.16 -4.07 -14.65
CA PRO A 112 -0.53 -5.36 -14.70
C PRO A 112 -0.03 -6.33 -13.63
N ALA A 113 -0.85 -7.32 -13.27
CA ALA A 113 -0.41 -8.42 -12.43
C ALA A 113 0.66 -9.22 -13.18
N LEU A 114 1.87 -9.27 -12.64
CA LEU A 114 2.99 -10.05 -13.17
C LEU A 114 3.20 -11.24 -12.24
N GLY A 115 3.20 -12.46 -12.80
CA GLY A 115 3.45 -13.65 -12.01
C GLY A 115 2.42 -13.89 -10.91
N LEU A 116 1.13 -13.76 -11.23
CA LEU A 116 0.05 -13.92 -10.25
C LEU A 116 0.07 -15.32 -9.61
N TYR A 117 0.34 -16.33 -10.42
CA TYR A 117 0.53 -17.71 -9.98
C TYR A 117 2.01 -18.12 -10.10
N LYS A 118 2.39 -19.18 -9.40
CA LYS A 118 3.77 -19.69 -9.41
C LYS A 118 4.28 -20.03 -10.81
N GLU A 119 3.43 -20.55 -11.68
CA GLU A 119 3.79 -20.89 -13.08
C GLU A 119 3.92 -19.62 -13.94
N ASP A 120 3.09 -18.62 -13.69
CA ASP A 120 3.15 -17.32 -14.38
C ASP A 120 4.51 -16.63 -14.14
N LEU A 121 5.15 -16.87 -12.99
CA LEU A 121 6.51 -16.36 -12.71
C LEU A 121 7.59 -17.00 -13.59
N GLN A 122 7.43 -18.27 -13.96
CA GLN A 122 8.39 -18.96 -14.83
C GLN A 122 8.29 -18.44 -16.27
N GLU A 123 7.07 -18.14 -16.71
CA GLU A 123 6.79 -17.65 -18.06
C GLU A 123 6.79 -16.12 -18.17
N MET A 124 7.07 -15.41 -17.07
CA MET A 124 6.95 -13.94 -16.98
C MET A 124 5.60 -13.42 -17.48
N LYS A 125 4.53 -14.17 -17.21
CA LYS A 125 3.20 -13.89 -17.72
C LYS A 125 2.63 -12.64 -17.05
N SER A 126 2.05 -11.79 -17.89
CA SER A 126 1.33 -10.58 -17.49
C SER A 126 -0.17 -10.77 -17.66
N ARG A 127 -0.95 -10.26 -16.71
CA ARG A 127 -2.42 -10.21 -16.76
C ARG A 127 -2.85 -8.77 -16.52
N ASP A 128 -3.70 -8.24 -17.40
CA ASP A 128 -4.21 -6.88 -17.29
C ASP A 128 -5.32 -6.77 -16.24
N ILE A 129 -4.93 -6.97 -14.98
CA ILE A 129 -5.75 -6.83 -13.78
C ILE A 129 -4.91 -6.18 -12.69
N THR A 130 -5.56 -5.53 -11.72
CA THR A 130 -4.88 -5.01 -10.53
C THR A 130 -4.81 -6.09 -9.47
N VAL A 131 -3.61 -6.34 -8.96
CA VAL A 131 -3.38 -7.25 -7.83
C VAL A 131 -3.05 -6.46 -6.57
N ILE A 132 -3.65 -6.88 -5.46
CA ILE A 132 -3.40 -6.37 -4.11
C ILE A 132 -2.84 -7.53 -3.29
N VAL A 133 -1.56 -7.47 -2.96
CA VAL A 133 -0.90 -8.46 -2.09
C VAL A 133 -0.79 -7.86 -0.70
N LEU A 134 -1.68 -8.28 0.21
CA LEU A 134 -1.60 -7.95 1.62
C LEU A 134 -0.58 -8.86 2.30
N VAL A 135 0.37 -8.28 3.02
CA VAL A 135 1.44 -9.00 3.73
C VAL A 135 1.36 -8.69 5.22
N GLU A 136 1.29 -9.74 6.03
CA GLU A 136 1.26 -9.71 7.49
C GLU A 136 2.51 -10.43 8.02
N LYS A 137 3.20 -9.86 9.02
CA LYS A 137 4.44 -10.41 9.61
C LYS A 137 4.31 -10.80 11.06
#